data_AF-G2GX11-F1
#
_entry.id   AF-G2GX11-F1
#
_cell.length_a   1.000
_cell.length_b   1.000
_cell.length_c   1.000
_cell.angle_alpha   90.00
_cell.angle_beta   90.00
_cell.angle_gamma   90.00
#
_symmetry.space_group_name_H-M   'P 1'
#
loop_
_entity.id
_entity.type
_entity.pdbx_description
1 polymer ?
#
loop_
_entity_poly.entity_id
_entity_poly.type
_entity_poly.pdbx_seq_one_letter_code
_entity_poly.pdbx_strand_id
1 'polypeptide(L)'
;QEKIMLGTRWGKVLSNLKKFIAIRNAYAEQGGHYCQITLQLTFLETNVQELADIVQLGIELGVDRIKGHHLWAHFTEIKSLSMRRNSDAIARWNHSVIQAQKVAKAHPLPNGNIIKLVNIDLLDDSAQHDLVPGGTCPFLGQEAWVATDGHFNPCCAPDKVRRQLGDFGNLTNKTLDEI
;
A
#
# COMPACT_ATOMS: atom_id res chain seq x y z
N GLN A 1 -7.31 -10.04 7.43
CA GLN A 1 -7.46 -8.61 7.78
C GLN A 1 -7.97 -8.38 9.21
N GLU A 2 -9.08 -9.01 9.63
CA GLU A 2 -9.70 -8.78 10.96
C GLU A 2 -8.79 -9.15 12.15
N LYS A 3 -7.89 -10.13 11.98
CA LYS A 3 -6.89 -10.50 12.98
C LYS A 3 -5.81 -9.43 13.20
N ILE A 4 -5.62 -8.52 12.22
CA ILE A 4 -4.56 -7.49 12.24
C ILE A 4 -5.17 -6.12 12.58
N MET A 5 -6.29 -5.77 11.95
CA MET A 5 -6.96 -4.49 12.16
C MET A 5 -8.13 -4.67 13.15
N LEU A 6 -7.88 -4.37 14.41
CA LEU A 6 -8.88 -4.46 15.47
C LEU A 6 -10.11 -3.61 15.13
N GLY A 7 -11.30 -4.21 15.30
CA GLY A 7 -12.58 -3.55 15.00
C GLY A 7 -12.99 -3.57 13.52
N THR A 8 -12.11 -4.02 12.61
CA THR A 8 -12.48 -4.24 11.21
C THR A 8 -13.43 -5.43 11.10
N ARG A 9 -14.48 -5.27 10.29
CA ARG A 9 -15.39 -6.35 9.87
C ARG A 9 -15.35 -6.48 8.36
N TRP A 10 -14.91 -7.62 7.84
CA TRP A 10 -14.69 -7.88 6.43
C TRP A 10 -15.92 -7.54 5.58
N GLY A 11 -17.08 -8.07 5.96
CA GLY A 11 -18.34 -7.80 5.24
C GLY A 11 -18.71 -6.31 5.20
N LYS A 12 -18.41 -5.56 6.26
CA LYS A 12 -18.66 -4.11 6.31
C LYS A 12 -17.69 -3.35 5.39
N VAL A 13 -16.40 -3.72 5.39
CA VAL A 13 -15.40 -3.12 4.50
C VAL A 13 -15.77 -3.37 3.04
N LEU A 14 -16.11 -4.60 2.67
CA LEU A 14 -16.54 -4.93 1.31
C LEU A 14 -17.83 -4.19 0.93
N SER A 15 -18.81 -4.11 1.82
CA SER A 15 -20.04 -3.35 1.57
C SER A 15 -19.75 -1.87 1.30
N ASN A 16 -18.87 -1.26 2.10
CA ASN A 16 -18.47 0.13 1.92
C ASN A 16 -17.75 0.35 0.59
N LEU A 17 -16.83 -0.55 0.21
CA LEU A 17 -16.12 -0.49 -1.06
C LEU A 17 -17.09 -0.57 -2.24
N LYS A 18 -18.02 -1.52 -2.24
CA LYS A 18 -19.05 -1.65 -3.28
C LYS A 18 -19.90 -0.39 -3.41
N LYS A 19 -20.34 0.18 -2.29
CA LYS A 19 -21.11 1.43 -2.27
C LYS A 19 -20.29 2.59 -2.84
N PHE A 20 -19.03 2.71 -2.46
CA PHE A 20 -18.16 3.78 -2.94
C PHE A 20 -17.90 3.68 -4.45
N ILE A 21 -17.65 2.48 -4.97
CA ILE A 21 -17.48 2.24 -6.41
C ILE A 21 -18.76 2.59 -7.17
N ALA A 22 -19.93 2.19 -6.66
CA ALA A 22 -21.21 2.54 -7.29
C ALA A 22 -21.43 4.06 -7.37
N ILE A 23 -21.13 4.79 -6.28
CA ILE A 23 -21.21 6.26 -6.26
C ILE A 23 -20.22 6.88 -7.25
N ARG A 24 -18.96 6.41 -7.26
CA ARG A 24 -17.92 6.87 -8.20
C ARG A 24 -18.34 6.68 -9.66
N ASN A 25 -18.86 5.49 -9.99
CA ASN A 25 -19.32 5.18 -11.36
C ASN A 25 -20.50 6.08 -11.76
N ALA A 26 -21.52 6.20 -10.91
CA ALA A 26 -22.68 7.05 -11.19
C ALA A 26 -22.29 8.52 -11.39
N TYR A 27 -21.34 9.03 -10.58
CA TYR A 27 -20.82 10.39 -10.73
C TYR A 27 -20.10 10.58 -12.07
N ALA A 28 -19.27 9.62 -12.50
CA ALA A 28 -18.57 9.67 -13.78
C ALA A 28 -19.53 9.55 -14.98
N GLU A 29 -20.55 8.68 -14.90
CA GLU A 29 -21.58 8.52 -15.93
C GLU A 29 -22.42 9.79 -16.14
N GLN A 30 -22.58 10.62 -15.10
CA GLN A 30 -23.26 11.91 -15.16
C GLN A 30 -22.37 13.05 -15.72
N GLY A 31 -21.18 12.73 -16.23
CA GLY A 31 -20.23 13.71 -16.76
C GLY A 31 -19.23 14.25 -15.73
N GLY A 32 -19.24 13.72 -14.50
CA GLY A 32 -18.23 14.04 -13.49
C GLY A 32 -16.86 13.41 -13.79
N HIS A 33 -15.83 13.86 -13.06
CA HIS A 33 -14.50 13.27 -13.17
C HIS A 33 -14.43 11.85 -12.61
N TYR A 34 -13.78 10.95 -13.35
CA TYR A 34 -13.49 9.60 -12.90
C TYR A 34 -12.27 9.59 -11.96
N CYS A 35 -12.47 9.21 -10.69
CA CYS A 35 -11.37 8.97 -9.76
C CYS A 35 -10.99 7.49 -9.73
N GLN A 36 -9.68 7.20 -9.65
CA GLN A 36 -9.19 5.82 -9.51
C GLN A 36 -9.31 5.33 -8.07
N ILE A 37 -9.73 4.08 -7.91
CA ILE A 37 -9.82 3.41 -6.61
C ILE A 37 -8.66 2.44 -6.46
N THR A 38 -7.99 2.50 -5.30
CA THR A 38 -6.83 1.66 -4.99
C THR A 38 -7.08 0.80 -3.75
N LEU A 39 -6.81 -0.50 -3.84
CA LEU A 39 -6.62 -1.34 -2.67
C LEU A 39 -5.15 -1.32 -2.27
N GLN A 40 -4.88 -1.05 -0.99
CA GLN A 40 -3.54 -1.01 -0.44
C GLN A 40 -3.26 -2.20 0.47
N LEU A 41 -2.11 -2.86 0.28
CA LEU A 41 -1.71 -4.04 1.03
C LEU A 41 -0.32 -3.93 1.64
N THR A 42 -0.14 -4.60 2.76
CA THR A 42 1.19 -4.95 3.29
C THR A 42 1.42 -6.44 3.02
N PHE A 43 2.53 -6.78 2.38
CA PHE A 43 2.85 -8.17 2.04
C PHE A 43 3.46 -8.88 3.24
N LEU A 44 2.83 -9.99 3.62
CA LEU A 44 3.19 -10.83 4.77
C LEU A 44 3.24 -12.29 4.34
N GLU A 45 4.08 -13.08 4.99
CA GLU A 45 4.09 -14.54 4.83
C GLU A 45 2.68 -15.15 4.94
N THR A 46 1.84 -14.61 5.82
CA THR A 46 0.49 -15.15 6.09
C THR A 46 -0.56 -14.76 5.05
N ASN A 47 -0.30 -13.80 4.15
CA ASN A 47 -1.30 -13.35 3.17
C ASN A 47 -0.82 -13.43 1.72
N VAL A 48 0.47 -13.66 1.48
CA VAL A 48 1.04 -13.59 0.13
C VAL A 48 0.41 -14.58 -0.85
N GLN A 49 -0.03 -15.74 -0.36
CA GLN A 49 -0.68 -16.76 -1.20
C GLN A 49 -2.04 -16.32 -1.73
N GLU A 50 -2.71 -15.36 -1.07
CA GLU A 50 -4.01 -14.83 -1.48
C GLU A 50 -3.88 -13.72 -2.54
N LEU A 51 -2.67 -13.36 -2.98
CA LEU A 51 -2.47 -12.19 -3.83
C LEU A 51 -3.23 -12.27 -5.15
N ALA A 52 -3.29 -13.46 -5.77
CA ALA A 52 -4.06 -13.67 -6.99
C ALA A 52 -5.57 -13.51 -6.76
N ASP A 53 -6.10 -14.05 -5.65
CA ASP A 53 -7.51 -13.93 -5.27
C ASP A 53 -7.89 -12.47 -4.99
N ILE A 54 -6.98 -11.71 -4.37
CA ILE A 54 -7.16 -10.28 -4.11
C ILE A 54 -7.18 -9.49 -5.42
N VAL A 55 -6.34 -9.85 -6.40
CA VAL A 55 -6.38 -9.26 -7.73
C VAL A 55 -7.71 -9.55 -8.41
N GLN A 56 -8.15 -10.81 -8.39
CA GLN A 56 -9.44 -11.20 -8.95
C GLN A 56 -10.59 -10.44 -8.29
N LEU A 57 -10.64 -10.39 -6.96
CA LEU A 57 -11.63 -9.62 -6.21
C LEU A 57 -11.60 -8.14 -6.59
N GLY A 58 -10.42 -7.54 -6.73
CA GLY A 58 -10.28 -6.15 -7.17
C GLY A 58 -10.92 -5.92 -8.54
N ILE A 59 -10.66 -6.81 -9.50
CA ILE A 59 -11.22 -6.76 -10.85
C ILE A 59 -12.75 -6.89 -10.82
N GLU A 60 -13.27 -7.88 -10.10
CA GLU A 60 -14.72 -8.14 -9.96
C GLU A 60 -15.46 -6.96 -9.33
N LEU A 61 -14.81 -6.24 -8.43
CA LEU A 61 -15.39 -5.07 -7.79
C LEU A 61 -15.26 -3.79 -8.62
N GLY A 62 -14.39 -3.74 -9.64
CA GLY A 62 -14.13 -2.53 -10.43
C GLY A 62 -13.08 -1.59 -9.79
N VAL A 63 -12.12 -2.16 -9.06
CA VAL A 63 -10.93 -1.46 -8.53
C VAL A 63 -9.92 -1.26 -9.66
N ASP A 64 -9.36 -0.06 -9.77
CA ASP A 64 -8.43 0.31 -10.84
C ASP A 64 -6.99 -0.13 -10.56
N ARG A 65 -6.60 -0.18 -9.27
CA ARG A 65 -5.22 -0.35 -8.86
C ARG A 65 -5.09 -1.15 -7.57
N ILE A 66 -4.10 -2.02 -7.52
CA ILE A 66 -3.63 -2.67 -6.29
C ILE A 66 -2.21 -2.20 -6.05
N LYS A 67 -1.99 -1.61 -4.89
CA LYS A 67 -0.67 -1.11 -4.45
C LYS A 67 -0.29 -1.84 -3.17
N GLY A 68 0.98 -2.19 -3.03
CA GLY A 68 1.44 -2.63 -1.72
C GLY A 68 2.85 -2.22 -1.39
N HIS A 69 3.30 -2.71 -0.25
CA HIS A 69 4.67 -2.58 0.22
C HIS A 69 5.03 -3.82 1.03
N HIS A 70 6.30 -4.20 0.97
CA HIS A 70 6.81 -5.22 1.86
C HIS A 70 6.75 -4.75 3.31
N LEU A 71 6.53 -5.69 4.22
CA LEU A 71 6.55 -5.41 5.64
C LEU A 71 7.87 -4.77 6.07
N TRP A 72 7.77 -3.62 6.74
CA TRP A 72 8.91 -3.00 7.40
C TRP A 72 9.07 -3.58 8.81
N ALA A 73 9.87 -4.64 8.93
CA ALA A 73 9.98 -5.45 10.15
C ALA A 73 10.97 -4.87 11.18
N HIS A 74 10.57 -3.83 11.89
CA HIS A 74 11.38 -3.24 12.97
C HIS A 74 11.32 -3.98 14.30
N PHE A 75 10.30 -4.82 14.49
CA PHE A 75 10.11 -5.60 15.71
C PHE A 75 10.50 -7.05 15.44
N THR A 76 11.17 -7.69 16.40
CA THR A 76 11.66 -9.07 16.27
C THR A 76 10.51 -10.04 16.01
N GLU A 77 9.36 -9.78 16.63
CA GLU A 77 8.12 -10.55 16.59
C GLU A 77 7.53 -10.68 15.18
N ILE A 78 7.82 -9.72 14.29
CA ILE A 78 7.27 -9.68 12.92
C ILE A 78 8.31 -9.97 11.84
N LYS A 79 9.59 -10.18 12.20
CA LYS A 79 10.65 -10.48 11.22
C LYS A 79 10.36 -11.75 10.40
N SER A 80 9.75 -12.75 11.03
CA SER A 80 9.36 -14.00 10.36
C SER A 80 8.31 -13.81 9.26
N LEU A 81 7.56 -12.70 9.28
CA LEU A 81 6.53 -12.39 8.29
C LEU A 81 7.08 -11.70 7.03
N SER A 82 8.34 -11.24 7.06
CA SER A 82 8.96 -10.58 5.91
C SER A 82 9.23 -11.55 4.78
N MET A 83 8.77 -11.23 3.58
CA MET A 83 9.05 -12.00 2.35
C MET A 83 10.51 -11.86 1.88
N ARG A 84 11.26 -10.91 2.44
CA ARG A 84 12.68 -10.64 2.11
C ARG A 84 13.66 -11.35 3.06
N ARG A 85 13.19 -12.17 4.00
CA ARG A 85 14.03 -12.70 5.09
C ARG A 85 15.01 -13.81 4.68
N ASN A 86 14.72 -14.53 3.59
CA ASN A 86 15.55 -15.60 3.02
C ASN A 86 15.08 -15.97 1.61
N SER A 87 15.86 -16.81 0.92
CA SER A 87 15.59 -17.31 -0.43
C SER A 87 14.23 -18.01 -0.56
N ASP A 88 13.85 -18.83 0.42
CA ASP A 88 12.60 -19.58 0.36
C ASP A 88 11.37 -18.65 0.42
N ALA A 89 11.45 -17.60 1.23
CA ALA A 89 10.42 -16.58 1.29
C ALA A 89 10.33 -15.81 -0.02
N ILE A 90 11.48 -15.41 -0.60
CA ILE A 90 11.54 -14.75 -1.91
C ILE A 90 10.91 -15.64 -3.00
N ALA A 91 11.20 -16.94 -3.00
CA ALA A 91 10.61 -17.88 -3.94
C ALA A 91 9.08 -17.95 -3.81
N ARG A 92 8.55 -17.99 -2.58
CA ARG A 92 7.09 -17.95 -2.34
C ARG A 92 6.46 -16.63 -2.79
N TRP A 93 7.11 -15.50 -2.53
CA TRP A 93 6.68 -14.19 -3.04
C TRP A 93 6.62 -14.19 -4.57
N ASN A 94 7.70 -14.58 -5.23
CA ASN A 94 7.80 -14.59 -6.69
C ASN A 94 6.74 -15.50 -7.31
N HIS A 95 6.48 -16.66 -6.70
CA HIS A 95 5.40 -17.54 -7.13
C HIS A 95 4.04 -16.82 -7.10
N SER A 96 3.70 -16.19 -5.97
CA SER A 96 2.42 -15.48 -5.82
C SER A 96 2.32 -14.26 -6.76
N VAL A 97 3.40 -13.51 -6.97
CA VAL A 97 3.46 -12.39 -7.94
C VAL A 97 3.14 -12.88 -9.36
N ILE A 98 3.74 -13.99 -9.78
CA ILE A 98 3.48 -14.57 -11.11
C ILE A 98 1.99 -14.91 -11.26
N GLN A 99 1.36 -15.52 -10.25
CA GLN A 99 -0.07 -15.83 -10.32
C GLN A 99 -0.93 -14.55 -10.37
N ALA A 100 -0.63 -13.57 -9.52
CA ALA A 100 -1.33 -12.29 -9.50
C ALA A 100 -1.24 -11.55 -10.85
N GLN A 101 -0.06 -11.52 -11.46
CA GLN A 101 0.15 -10.93 -12.78
C GLN A 101 -0.60 -11.69 -13.89
N LYS A 102 -0.70 -13.02 -13.81
CA LYS A 102 -1.50 -13.82 -14.75
C LYS A 102 -2.97 -13.46 -14.66
N VAL A 103 -3.54 -13.40 -13.45
CA VAL A 103 -4.95 -13.01 -13.23
C VAL A 103 -5.19 -11.60 -13.77
N ALA A 104 -4.33 -10.64 -13.44
CA ALA A 104 -4.46 -9.27 -13.94
C ALA A 104 -4.51 -9.20 -15.47
N LYS A 105 -3.66 -9.96 -16.18
CA LYS A 105 -3.61 -9.98 -17.65
C LYS A 105 -4.78 -10.73 -18.29
N ALA A 106 -5.27 -11.79 -17.65
CA ALA A 106 -6.33 -12.63 -18.18
C ALA A 106 -7.73 -12.00 -18.03
N HIS A 107 -7.90 -11.09 -17.07
CA HIS A 107 -9.20 -10.52 -16.72
C HIS A 107 -9.16 -8.98 -16.79
N PRO A 108 -9.48 -8.37 -17.95
CA PRO A 108 -9.62 -6.93 -18.04
C PRO A 108 -10.78 -6.41 -17.19
N LEU A 109 -10.66 -5.18 -16.72
CA LEU A 109 -11.73 -4.43 -16.08
C LEU A 109 -12.88 -4.17 -17.07
N PRO A 110 -14.10 -3.83 -16.59
CA PRO A 110 -15.24 -3.53 -17.47
C PRO A 110 -14.99 -2.41 -18.50
N ASN A 111 -14.05 -1.51 -18.21
CA ASN A 111 -13.62 -0.44 -19.13
C ASN A 111 -12.54 -0.89 -20.14
N GLY A 112 -12.21 -2.18 -20.20
CA GLY A 112 -11.18 -2.77 -21.08
C GLY A 112 -9.74 -2.63 -20.56
N ASN A 113 -9.50 -1.87 -19.49
CA ASN A 113 -8.15 -1.69 -18.95
C ASN A 113 -7.70 -2.89 -18.11
N ILE A 114 -6.40 -3.09 -18.01
CA ILE A 114 -5.82 -4.05 -17.06
C ILE A 114 -5.65 -3.38 -15.70
N ILE A 115 -6.05 -4.07 -14.62
CA ILE A 115 -5.85 -3.58 -13.26
C ILE A 115 -4.36 -3.32 -13.00
N LYS A 116 -4.03 -2.15 -12.46
CA LYS A 116 -2.63 -1.76 -12.24
C LYS A 116 -2.09 -2.39 -10.96
N LEU A 117 -1.01 -3.16 -11.06
CA LEU A 117 -0.27 -3.67 -9.92
C LEU A 117 0.93 -2.74 -9.64
N VAL A 118 1.05 -2.21 -8.42
CA VAL A 118 2.10 -1.26 -8.02
C VAL A 118 2.91 -1.83 -6.86
N ASN A 119 4.23 -1.92 -7.06
CA ASN A 119 5.19 -2.57 -6.16
C ASN A 119 4.90 -4.06 -5.98
N ILE A 120 4.52 -4.74 -7.07
CA ILE A 120 4.22 -6.18 -7.10
C ILE A 120 5.09 -6.80 -8.18
N ASP A 121 6.39 -6.74 -7.91
CA ASP A 121 7.46 -7.11 -8.81
C ASP A 121 8.24 -8.27 -8.22
N LEU A 122 8.90 -9.04 -9.08
CA LEU A 122 9.74 -10.15 -8.63
C LEU A 122 10.92 -9.61 -7.84
N LEU A 123 11.29 -10.33 -6.79
CA LEU A 123 12.49 -10.08 -6.02
C LEU A 123 13.62 -10.99 -6.52
N ASP A 124 14.83 -10.45 -6.53
CA ASP A 124 16.06 -11.22 -6.72
C ASP A 124 16.70 -11.60 -5.38
N ASP A 125 17.81 -12.34 -5.42
CA ASP A 125 18.52 -12.77 -4.22
C ASP A 125 19.14 -11.59 -3.44
N SER A 126 19.37 -10.45 -4.09
CA SER A 126 19.86 -9.23 -3.42
C SER A 126 18.79 -8.60 -2.54
N ALA A 127 17.51 -8.96 -2.72
CA ALA A 127 16.39 -8.44 -1.95
C ALA A 127 16.45 -8.74 -0.44
N GLN A 128 17.36 -9.59 0.03
CA GLN A 128 17.56 -9.79 1.46
C GLN A 128 18.28 -8.60 2.13
N HIS A 129 19.02 -7.83 1.33
CA HIS A 129 19.78 -6.68 1.80
C HIS A 129 18.91 -5.42 1.87
N ASP A 130 19.47 -4.41 2.54
CA ASP A 130 18.90 -3.06 2.55
C ASP A 130 18.57 -2.62 1.11
N LEU A 131 17.38 -2.05 0.93
CA LEU A 131 16.85 -1.66 -0.38
C LEU A 131 17.76 -0.65 -1.06
N VAL A 132 18.35 0.26 -0.28
CA VAL A 132 19.31 1.26 -0.77
C VAL A 132 20.30 1.59 0.36
N PRO A 133 21.37 0.79 0.54
CA PRO A 133 22.39 1.10 1.53
C PRO A 133 23.00 2.47 1.24
N GLY A 134 22.88 3.41 2.18
CA GLY A 134 23.35 4.79 2.00
C GLY A 134 22.53 5.63 1.01
N GLY A 135 21.33 5.17 0.64
CA GLY A 135 20.45 5.87 -0.29
C GLY A 135 19.93 7.20 0.26
N THR A 136 19.77 8.18 -0.64
CA THR A 136 19.04 9.40 -0.33
C THR A 136 17.58 9.07 -0.05
N CYS A 137 17.05 9.59 1.06
CA CYS A 137 15.63 9.42 1.39
C CYS A 137 14.76 10.01 0.27
N PRO A 138 13.80 9.25 -0.31
CA PRO A 138 12.96 9.75 -1.40
C PRO A 138 11.89 10.75 -0.91
N PHE A 139 11.68 10.85 0.40
CA PHE A 139 10.62 11.69 0.99
C PHE A 139 11.14 13.02 1.50
N LEU A 140 12.41 13.06 1.94
CA LEU A 140 12.99 14.26 2.55
C LEU A 140 13.06 15.39 1.52
N GLY A 141 12.43 16.53 1.82
CA GLY A 141 12.33 17.67 0.92
C GLY A 141 11.35 17.49 -0.25
N GLN A 142 10.64 16.36 -0.31
CA GLN A 142 9.62 16.06 -1.33
C GLN A 142 8.21 15.97 -0.74
N GLU A 143 8.09 15.60 0.53
CA GLU A 143 6.81 15.42 1.22
C GLU A 143 6.74 16.21 2.52
N ALA A 144 5.53 16.70 2.82
CA ALA A 144 5.18 17.35 4.08
C ALA A 144 4.11 16.51 4.80
N TRP A 145 4.40 16.07 6.03
CA TRP A 145 3.49 15.25 6.83
C TRP A 145 2.95 16.06 8.00
N VAL A 146 1.65 16.35 7.98
CA VAL A 146 1.00 17.14 9.03
C VAL A 146 0.22 16.21 9.97
N ALA A 147 0.56 16.23 11.24
CA ALA A 147 -0.15 15.49 12.28
C ALA A 147 -1.52 16.12 12.58
N THR A 148 -2.40 15.39 13.27
CA THR A 148 -3.76 15.86 13.59
C THR A 148 -3.80 17.08 14.51
N ASP A 149 -2.73 17.34 15.25
CA ASP A 149 -2.51 18.52 16.09
C ASP A 149 -1.82 19.68 15.34
N GLY A 150 -1.59 19.53 14.04
CA GLY A 150 -0.94 20.52 13.18
C GLY A 150 0.59 20.42 13.14
N HIS A 151 1.23 19.52 13.90
CA HIS A 151 2.70 19.41 13.91
C HIS A 151 3.23 18.99 12.54
N PHE A 152 4.21 19.73 12.01
CA PHE A 152 4.86 19.42 10.74
C PHE A 152 5.92 18.35 10.94
N ASN A 153 5.99 17.41 10.00
CA ASN A 153 7.00 16.38 9.99
C ASN A 153 7.60 16.18 8.59
N PRO A 154 8.92 15.95 8.48
CA PRO A 154 9.61 15.77 7.21
C PRO A 154 9.49 14.34 6.66
N CYS A 155 8.80 13.43 7.36
CA CYS A 155 8.76 12.01 7.04
C CYS A 155 7.53 11.30 7.63
N CYS A 156 7.08 10.22 6.98
CA CYS A 156 6.01 9.33 7.45
C CYS A 156 6.42 8.32 8.52
N ALA A 157 7.69 8.32 8.94
CA ALA A 157 8.23 7.36 9.90
C ALA A 157 7.41 7.34 11.22
N PRO A 158 7.41 6.21 11.96
CA PRO A 158 6.74 6.13 13.25
C PRO A 158 7.18 7.24 14.21
N ASP A 159 6.24 7.71 15.04
CA ASP A 159 6.39 8.95 15.82
C ASP A 159 7.71 9.03 16.61
N LYS A 160 8.10 7.96 17.29
CA LYS A 160 9.36 7.91 18.07
C LYS A 160 10.61 8.09 17.22
N VAL A 161 10.62 7.53 16.00
CA VAL A 161 11.75 7.66 15.05
C VAL A 161 11.75 9.06 14.45
N ARG A 162 10.56 9.54 14.08
CA ARG A 162 10.37 10.84 13.43
C ARG A 162 10.77 12.01 14.33
N ARG A 163 10.45 11.97 15.63
CA ARG A 163 10.88 12.99 16.60
C ARG A 163 12.41 13.12 16.74
N GLN A 164 13.18 12.10 16.35
CA GLN A 164 14.65 12.18 16.35
C GLN A 164 15.19 13.04 15.21
N LEU A 165 14.37 13.35 14.20
CA LEU A 165 14.75 14.19 13.05
C LEU A 165 14.72 15.69 13.36
N GLY A 166 14.12 16.09 14.49
CA GLY A 166 13.99 17.49 14.92
C GLY A 166 12.53 17.96 15.01
N ASP A 167 12.37 19.18 15.51
CA ASP A 167 11.10 19.92 15.53
C ASP A 167 11.12 20.99 14.44
N PHE A 168 10.15 20.92 13.54
CA PHE A 168 10.03 21.80 12.38
C PHE A 168 8.89 22.83 12.57
N GLY A 169 8.12 22.73 13.65
CA GLY A 169 7.03 23.66 13.97
C GLY A 169 5.63 23.06 13.79
N ASN A 170 4.62 23.93 13.96
CA ASN A 170 3.22 23.56 13.94
C ASN A 170 2.40 24.56 13.12
N LEU A 171 1.60 24.05 12.19
CA LEU A 171 0.77 24.82 11.28
C LEU A 171 -0.43 25.51 11.94
N THR A 172 -0.69 25.27 13.23
CA THR A 172 -1.65 26.08 14.00
C THR A 172 -1.11 27.48 14.29
N ASN A 173 0.22 27.64 14.31
CA ASN A 173 0.88 28.88 14.74
C ASN A 173 1.79 29.50 13.66
N LYS A 174 2.14 28.72 12.63
CA LYS A 174 3.00 29.12 11.51
C LYS A 174 2.36 28.71 10.19
N THR A 175 2.69 29.40 9.11
CA THR A 175 2.36 28.99 7.74
C THR A 175 3.36 27.96 7.22
N LEU A 176 3.03 27.27 6.12
CA LEU A 176 3.97 26.35 5.47
C LEU A 176 5.24 27.06 4.98
N ASP A 177 5.15 28.33 4.59
CA ASP A 177 6.32 29.11 4.13
C ASP A 177 7.26 29.50 5.28
N GLU A 178 6.78 29.47 6.53
CA GLU A 178 7.56 29.77 7.74
C GLU A 178 8.20 28.53 8.38
N ILE A 179 7.95 27.34 7.82
CA ILE A 179 8.49 26.04 8.22
C ILE A 179 9.53 25.59 7.20
#